data_AF-A0A2X3EZE3-F1
#
_entry.id   AF-A0A2X3EZE3-F1
#
_cell.length_a   1.000
_cell.length_b   1.000
_cell.length_c   1.000
_cell.angle_alpha   90.00
_cell.angle_beta   90.00
_cell.angle_gamma   90.00
#
_symmetry.space_group_name_H-M   'P 1'
#
loop_
_entity.id
_entity.type
_entity.pdbx_description
1 polymer ?
#
loop_
_entity_poly.entity_id
_entity_poly.type
_entity_poly.pdbx_seq_one_letter_code
_entity_poly.pdbx_strand_id
1 'polypeptide(L)'
;MPAAAREQRLNDIHQLWTTFAERFQALAAEKTRDAALAYPGYASAFLKKVWADAVGFCGSELIRRSVGLSHVADIDTIQDDAMRHECLRHAITLGRALIVLAERIDSVDELLARVRQYS
;
A
#
# COMPACT_ATOMS: atom_id res chain seq x y z
N MET A 1 -9.75 -17.04 0.52
CA MET A 1 -9.53 -16.84 -0.93
C MET A 1 -8.65 -17.97 -1.48
N PRO A 2 -8.80 -18.37 -2.76
CA PRO A 2 -7.83 -19.26 -3.40
C PRO A 2 -6.43 -18.62 -3.37
N ALA A 3 -5.39 -19.39 -3.07
CA ALA A 3 -4.01 -18.91 -2.97
C ALA A 3 -3.55 -18.15 -4.24
N ALA A 4 -4.02 -18.59 -5.42
CA ALA A 4 -3.74 -17.94 -6.70
C ALA A 4 -4.31 -16.52 -6.80
N ALA A 5 -5.54 -16.29 -6.34
CA ALA A 5 -6.16 -14.96 -6.37
C ALA A 5 -5.44 -13.97 -5.45
N ARG A 6 -4.94 -14.47 -4.32
CA ARG A 6 -4.14 -13.68 -3.39
C ARG A 6 -2.80 -13.28 -3.99
N GLU A 7 -2.08 -14.24 -4.59
CA GLU A 7 -0.78 -13.94 -5.21
C GLU A 7 -0.94 -12.96 -6.38
N GLN A 8 -2.01 -13.10 -7.17
CA GLN A 8 -2.32 -12.14 -8.22
C GLN A 8 -2.47 -10.71 -7.66
N ARG A 9 -3.19 -10.53 -6.55
CA ARG A 9 -3.34 -9.20 -5.93
C ARG A 9 -2.00 -8.61 -5.46
N LEU A 10 -1.08 -9.43 -4.97
CA LEU A 10 0.26 -8.96 -4.58
C LEU A 10 1.06 -8.52 -5.82
N ASN A 11 0.97 -9.27 -6.92
CA ASN A 11 1.58 -8.89 -8.19
C ASN A 11 0.99 -7.59 -8.75
N ASP A 12 -0.32 -7.40 -8.65
CA ASP A 12 -1.00 -6.19 -9.10
C ASP A 12 -0.49 -4.96 -8.32
N ILE A 13 -0.29 -5.08 -7.00
CA ILE A 13 0.28 -4.02 -6.15
C ILE A 13 1.71 -3.67 -6.61
N HIS A 14 2.53 -4.68 -6.85
CA HIS A 14 3.90 -4.49 -7.35
C HIS A 14 3.90 -3.75 -8.69
N GLN A 15 3.13 -4.26 -9.66
CA GLN A 15 3.04 -3.67 -10.99
C GLN A 15 2.51 -2.24 -10.95
N LEU A 16 1.51 -1.96 -10.12
CA LEU A 16 0.94 -0.62 -9.95
C LEU A 16 2.01 0.37 -9.50
N TRP A 17 2.73 0.06 -8.42
CA TRP A 17 3.73 0.98 -7.88
C TRP A 17 4.88 1.22 -8.85
N THR A 18 5.45 0.14 -9.42
CA THR A 18 6.56 0.25 -10.36
C THR A 18 6.16 1.07 -11.60
N THR A 19 5.00 0.78 -12.18
CA THR A 19 4.49 1.53 -13.35
C THR A 19 4.24 2.99 -13.01
N PHE A 20 3.69 3.29 -11.83
CA PHE A 20 3.47 4.66 -11.38
C PHE A 20 4.79 5.41 -11.22
N ALA A 21 5.76 4.84 -10.50
CA ALA A 21 7.06 5.47 -10.24
C ALA A 21 7.81 5.75 -11.54
N GLU A 22 7.91 4.76 -12.44
CA GLU A 22 8.57 4.91 -13.74
C GLU A 22 7.92 6.00 -14.59
N ARG A 23 6.58 5.97 -14.73
CA ARG A 23 5.86 6.97 -15.51
C ARG A 23 5.95 8.37 -14.90
N PHE A 24 5.88 8.48 -13.57
CA PHE A 24 6.05 9.75 -12.88
C PHE A 24 7.43 10.36 -13.17
N GLN A 25 8.50 9.57 -13.07
CA GLN A 25 9.85 10.05 -13.36
C GLN A 25 10.02 10.44 -14.82
N ALA A 26 9.50 9.66 -15.76
CA ALA A 26 9.56 9.98 -17.18
C ALA A 26 8.85 11.30 -17.49
N LEU A 27 7.63 11.49 -16.96
CA LEU A 27 6.87 12.72 -17.14
C LEU A 27 7.54 13.92 -16.44
N ALA A 28 8.13 13.72 -15.25
CA ALA A 28 8.88 14.76 -14.57
C ALA A 28 10.09 15.21 -15.40
N ALA A 29 10.84 14.26 -15.97
CA ALA A 29 12.01 14.56 -16.80
C ALA A 29 11.63 15.24 -18.13
N GLU A 30 10.57 14.77 -18.80
CA GLU A 30 10.23 15.21 -20.14
C GLU A 30 9.32 16.43 -20.20
N LYS A 31 8.44 16.60 -19.21
CA LYS A 31 7.28 17.50 -19.31
C LYS A 31 7.14 18.49 -18.16
N THR A 32 7.94 18.38 -17.09
CA THR A 32 7.76 19.29 -15.94
C THR A 32 8.00 20.75 -16.34
N ARG A 33 7.20 21.63 -15.74
CA ARG A 33 7.44 23.09 -15.74
C ARG A 33 7.79 23.59 -14.33
N ASP A 34 7.77 22.69 -13.34
CA ASP A 34 8.12 22.99 -11.96
C ASP A 34 9.64 22.93 -11.78
N ALA A 35 10.21 24.00 -11.22
CA ALA A 35 11.64 24.16 -11.08
C ALA A 35 12.26 23.13 -10.10
N ALA A 36 11.51 22.71 -9.07
CA ALA A 36 11.99 21.72 -8.12
C ALA A 36 12.02 20.33 -8.76
N LEU A 37 10.93 19.92 -9.43
CA LEU A 37 10.88 18.65 -10.17
C LEU A 37 11.92 18.55 -11.29
N ALA A 38 12.30 19.67 -11.90
CA ALA A 38 13.37 19.73 -12.89
C ALA A 38 14.78 19.58 -12.30
N TYR A 39 14.95 19.79 -10.98
CA TYR A 39 16.26 19.70 -10.35
C TYR A 39 16.74 18.24 -10.32
N PRO A 40 18.00 17.96 -10.74
CA PRO A 40 18.53 16.60 -10.77
C PRO A 40 18.37 15.87 -9.43
N GLY A 41 17.74 14.70 -9.46
CA GLY A 41 17.52 13.84 -8.28
C GLY A 41 16.35 14.24 -7.38
N TYR A 42 15.76 15.43 -7.54
CA TYR A 42 14.63 15.84 -6.69
C TYR A 42 13.37 15.00 -6.96
N ALA A 43 13.04 14.69 -8.22
CA ALA A 43 11.89 13.84 -8.53
C ALA A 43 11.96 12.46 -7.85
N SER A 44 13.15 11.86 -7.79
CA SER A 44 13.38 10.59 -7.08
C SER A 44 13.24 10.74 -5.57
N ALA A 45 13.75 11.83 -4.99
CA ALA A 45 13.58 12.13 -3.57
C ALA A 45 12.11 12.38 -3.21
N PHE A 46 11.38 13.09 -4.07
CA PHE A 46 9.95 13.32 -3.93
C PHE A 46 9.17 12.00 -3.97
N LEU A 47 9.50 11.08 -4.87
CA LEU A 47 8.86 9.77 -4.92
C LEU A 47 9.07 8.94 -3.64
N LYS A 48 10.21 9.07 -2.95
CA LYS A 48 10.40 8.42 -1.64
C LYS A 48 9.40 8.93 -0.61
N LYS A 49 9.10 10.23 -0.63
CA LYS A 49 8.08 10.82 0.25
C LYS A 49 6.68 10.33 -0.14
N VAL A 50 6.35 10.37 -1.44
CA VAL A 50 5.07 9.85 -1.95
C VAL A 50 4.86 8.39 -1.57
N TRP A 51 5.92 7.58 -1.61
CA TRP A 51 5.89 6.18 -1.18
C TRP A 51 5.54 6.04 0.31
N ALA A 52 6.27 6.73 1.19
CA ALA A 52 6.01 6.70 2.63
C ALA A 52 4.57 7.16 2.95
N ASP A 53 4.11 8.24 2.32
CA ASP A 53 2.74 8.73 2.46
C ASP A 53 1.72 7.66 1.99
N ALA A 54 1.94 7.04 0.83
CA ALA A 54 1.07 6.00 0.28
C ALA A 54 0.98 4.77 1.20
N VAL A 55 2.10 4.32 1.76
CA VAL A 55 2.13 3.20 2.73
C VAL A 55 1.38 3.57 4.02
N GLY A 56 1.59 4.78 4.54
CA GLY A 56 0.86 5.28 5.71
C GLY A 56 -0.65 5.39 5.49
N PHE A 57 -1.06 5.91 4.32
CA PHE A 57 -2.48 5.96 3.94
C PHE A 57 -3.08 4.58 3.73
N CYS A 58 -2.34 3.63 3.15
CA CYS A 58 -2.76 2.24 3.03
C CYS A 58 -3.10 1.65 4.42
N GLY A 59 -2.21 1.83 5.41
CA GLY A 59 -2.46 1.38 6.77
C GLY A 59 -3.66 2.05 7.43
N SER A 60 -3.84 3.35 7.20
CA SER A 60 -4.98 4.12 7.70
C SER A 60 -6.31 3.63 7.10
N GLU A 61 -6.34 3.36 5.79
CA GLU A 61 -7.51 2.82 5.12
C GLU A 61 -7.83 1.39 5.57
N LEU A 62 -6.83 0.54 5.80
CA LEU A 62 -7.04 -0.80 6.34
C LEU A 62 -7.76 -0.76 7.70
N ILE A 63 -7.32 0.10 8.62
CA ILE A 63 -7.97 0.26 9.93
C ILE A 63 -9.38 0.83 9.73
N ARG A 64 -9.51 1.94 8.99
CA ARG A 64 -10.80 2.62 8.79
C ARG A 64 -11.87 1.70 8.19
N ARG A 65 -11.49 0.80 7.28
CA ARG A 65 -12.37 -0.19 6.65
C ARG A 65 -12.69 -1.39 7.55
N SER A 66 -11.87 -1.65 8.57
CA SER A 66 -12.06 -2.76 9.50
C SER A 66 -12.96 -2.39 10.68
N VAL A 67 -12.90 -1.14 11.17
CA VAL A 67 -13.64 -0.72 12.38
C VAL A 67 -14.57 0.48 12.16
N GLY A 68 -14.55 1.11 10.99
CA GLY A 68 -15.35 2.29 10.67
C GLY A 68 -16.70 1.96 10.06
N LEU A 69 -17.61 2.94 10.02
CA LEU A 69 -19.00 2.80 9.55
C LEU A 69 -19.19 2.32 8.10
N SER A 70 -18.13 2.23 7.30
CA SER A 70 -18.15 1.79 5.90
C SER A 70 -17.19 0.62 5.72
N HIS A 71 -17.60 -0.53 6.25
CA HIS A 71 -16.92 -1.81 6.02
C HIS A 71 -16.88 -2.15 4.53
N VAL A 72 -15.92 -2.99 4.15
CA VAL A 72 -15.85 -3.54 2.80
C VAL A 72 -16.71 -4.81 2.76
N ALA A 73 -17.53 -4.96 1.72
CA ALA A 73 -18.39 -6.14 1.53
C ALA A 73 -17.63 -7.47 1.67
N ASP A 74 -16.33 -7.48 1.35
CA ASP A 74 -15.43 -8.63 1.49
C ASP A 74 -15.36 -9.19 2.93
N ILE A 75 -15.49 -8.35 3.96
CA ILE A 75 -15.44 -8.76 5.38
C ILE A 75 -16.84 -9.05 5.91
N ASP A 76 -17.83 -8.23 5.55
CA ASP A 76 -19.22 -8.39 6.02
C ASP A 76 -19.92 -9.63 5.46
N THR A 77 -19.45 -10.16 4.32
CA THR A 77 -20.00 -11.37 3.69
C THR A 77 -19.48 -12.67 4.31
N ILE A 78 -18.48 -12.60 5.20
CA ILE A 78 -17.93 -13.76 5.90
C ILE A 78 -18.95 -14.28 6.93
N GLN A 79 -19.50 -15.47 6.68
CA GLN A 79 -20.51 -16.11 7.53
C GLN A 79 -19.94 -16.65 8.85
N ASP A 80 -18.68 -17.11 8.85
CA ASP A 80 -18.01 -17.60 10.06
C ASP A 80 -17.48 -16.41 10.88
N ASP A 81 -18.09 -16.19 12.05
CA ASP A 81 -17.73 -15.12 12.98
C ASP A 81 -16.28 -15.19 13.45
N ALA A 82 -15.74 -16.39 13.69
CA ALA A 82 -14.36 -16.56 14.14
C ALA A 82 -13.39 -16.18 13.02
N MET A 83 -13.66 -16.63 11.79
CA MET A 83 -12.89 -16.25 10.62
C MET A 83 -12.97 -14.73 10.35
N ARG A 84 -14.15 -14.13 10.51
CA ARG A 84 -14.33 -12.68 10.36
C ARG A 84 -13.50 -11.91 11.38
N HIS A 85 -13.55 -12.28 12.66
CA HIS A 85 -12.76 -11.64 13.70
C HIS A 85 -11.26 -11.76 13.47
N GLU A 86 -10.79 -12.92 13.01
CA GLU A 86 -9.37 -13.10 12.67
C GLU A 86 -8.94 -12.22 11.50
N CYS A 87 -9.76 -12.11 10.44
CA CYS A 87 -9.49 -11.20 9.32
C CYS A 87 -9.46 -9.72 9.77
N LEU A 88 -10.39 -9.31 10.65
CA LEU A 88 -10.41 -7.96 11.21
C LEU A 88 -9.17 -7.66 12.06
N ARG A 89 -8.83 -8.58 12.97
CA ARG A 89 -7.63 -8.47 13.82
C ARG A 89 -6.38 -8.35 12.96
N HIS A 90 -6.28 -9.15 11.91
CA HIS A 90 -5.18 -9.11 10.97
C HIS A 90 -5.09 -7.76 10.25
N ALA A 91 -6.20 -7.28 9.68
CA ALA A 91 -6.24 -6.01 8.95
C ALA A 91 -5.84 -4.82 9.82
N ILE A 92 -6.31 -4.78 11.08
CA ILE A 92 -5.94 -3.74 12.06
C ILE A 92 -4.45 -3.83 12.41
N THR A 93 -3.94 -5.04 12.65
CA THR A 93 -2.53 -5.25 13.04
C THR A 93 -1.59 -4.83 11.92
N LEU A 94 -1.85 -5.28 10.69
CA LEU A 94 -1.10 -4.87 9.50
C LEU A 94 -1.22 -3.35 9.29
N GLY A 95 -2.43 -2.80 9.36
CA GLY A 95 -2.65 -1.37 9.16
C GLY A 95 -1.85 -0.50 10.13
N ARG A 96 -1.84 -0.86 11.42
CA ARG A 96 -1.00 -0.19 12.43
C ARG A 96 0.48 -0.29 12.09
N ALA A 97 0.95 -1.46 11.68
CA ALA A 97 2.35 -1.65 11.32
C ALA A 97 2.75 -0.79 10.12
N LEU A 98 1.89 -0.68 9.09
CA LEU A 98 2.15 0.15 7.91
C LEU A 98 2.19 1.65 8.25
N ILE A 99 1.32 2.13 9.15
CA ILE A 99 1.36 3.54 9.60
C ILE A 99 2.69 3.83 10.33
N VAL A 100 3.04 3.00 11.32
CA VAL A 100 4.19 3.26 12.20
C VAL A 100 5.53 3.06 11.48
N LEU A 101 5.58 2.13 10.53
CA LEU A 101 6.81 1.75 9.84
C LEU A 101 6.89 2.31 8.40
N ALA A 102 5.99 3.22 8.01
CA ALA A 102 5.91 3.76 6.65
C ALA A 102 7.27 4.28 6.14
N GLU A 103 7.96 5.09 6.94
CA GLU A 103 9.28 5.65 6.60
C GLU A 103 10.42 4.60 6.58
N ARG A 104 10.16 3.37 7.01
CA ARG A 104 11.13 2.26 7.09
C ARG A 104 10.79 1.12 6.13
N ILE A 105 9.84 1.32 5.23
CA ILE A 105 9.53 0.39 4.15
C ILE A 105 10.03 1.10 2.90
N ASP A 106 11.14 0.64 2.34
CA ASP A 106 11.84 1.38 1.28
C ASP A 106 11.38 0.99 -0.13
N SER A 107 10.64 -0.11 -0.26
CA SER A 107 10.23 -0.65 -1.56
C SER A 107 8.91 -1.40 -1.50
N VAL A 108 8.30 -1.59 -2.67
CA VAL A 108 7.10 -2.42 -2.80
C VAL A 108 7.36 -3.88 -2.44
N ASP A 109 8.57 -4.40 -2.70
CA ASP A 109 8.94 -5.75 -2.26
C ASP A 109 8.93 -5.90 -0.74
N GLU A 110 9.45 -4.90 -0.01
CA GLU A 110 9.39 -4.88 1.45
C GLU A 110 7.96 -4.78 1.97
N LEU A 111 7.11 -3.97 1.32
CA LEU A 111 5.68 -3.92 1.63
C LEU A 111 5.03 -5.29 1.47
N LEU A 112 5.26 -5.97 0.34
CA LEU A 112 4.70 -7.30 0.08
C LEU A 112 5.22 -8.35 1.07
N ALA A 113 6.51 -8.28 1.45
CA ALA A 113 7.08 -9.14 2.48
C ALA A 113 6.36 -8.96 3.83
N ARG A 114 6.05 -7.71 4.22
CA ARG A 114 5.27 -7.43 5.43
C ARG A 114 3.86 -7.98 5.32
N VAL A 115 3.16 -7.77 4.21
CA VAL A 115 1.81 -8.33 4.00
C VAL A 115 1.81 -9.85 4.17
N ARG A 116 2.81 -10.55 3.62
CA ARG A 116 2.96 -12.00 3.77
C ARG A 116 3.24 -12.42 5.22
N GLN A 117 4.01 -11.67 6.00
CA GLN A 117 4.34 -12.01 7.40
C GLN A 117 3.15 -11.99 8.35
N TYR A 118 2.17 -11.11 8.13
CA TYR A 118 1.03 -11.05 9.03
C TYR A 118 0.03 -12.19 8.81
N SER A 119 0.18 -12.95 7.73
CA SER A 119 -0.86 -13.80 7.12
C SER A 119 -0.90 -15.25 7.58
#